data_AF-A0A3B9K457-F1
#
_entry.id   AF-A0A3B9K457-F1
#
_cell.length_a   1.000
_cell.length_b   1.000
_cell.length_c   1.000
_cell.angle_alpha   90.00
_cell.angle_beta   90.00
_cell.angle_gamma   90.00
#
_symmetry.space_group_name_H-M   'P 1'
#
loop_
_entity.id
_entity.type
_entity.pdbx_description
1 polymer ?
#
loop_
_entity_poly.entity_id
_entity_poly.type
_entity_poly.pdbx_seq_one_letter_code
_entity_poly.pdbx_strand_id
1 'polypeptide(L)' 'MDDGSTDGTFEILDEFSQEEKFVKALSFSKNFGHQAALSAGLRIAEGDAVISLDADLQDPPELIENMLICYRDGF' A
#
# COMPACT_ATOMS: atom_id res chain seq x y z
N MET A 1 -3.06 -0.77 3.57
CA MET A 1 -2.78 -1.50 4.83
C MET A 1 -2.87 -0.50 5.95
N ASP A 2 -3.82 -0.70 6.85
CA ASP A 2 -3.96 0.07 8.08
C ASP A 2 -3.28 -0.69 9.23
N ASP A 3 -2.44 0.00 10.02
CA ASP A 3 -1.70 -0.58 11.15
C ASP A 3 -2.40 -0.27 12.49
N GLY A 4 -3.72 -0.49 12.53
CA GLY A 4 -4.54 -0.33 13.72
C GLY A 4 -4.80 1.14 14.08
N SER A 5 -5.20 1.95 13.11
CA SER A 5 -5.63 3.33 13.35
C SER A 5 -6.90 3.38 14.22
N THR A 6 -7.13 4.52 14.88
CA THR A 6 -8.25 4.70 15.84
C THR A 6 -9.09 5.94 15.58
N ASP A 7 -8.87 6.59 14.44
CA ASP A 7 -9.38 7.91 14.07
C ASP A 7 -10.37 7.89 12.90
N GLY A 8 -10.83 6.71 12.48
CA GLY A 8 -11.73 6.57 11.32
C GLY A 8 -11.00 6.26 10.01
N THR A 9 -9.66 6.17 10.00
CA THR A 9 -8.88 5.95 8.77
C THR A 9 -9.27 4.66 8.06
N PHE A 10 -9.48 3.56 8.80
CA PHE A 10 -9.81 2.28 8.16
C PHE A 10 -11.20 2.29 7.55
N GLU A 11 -12.17 2.93 8.19
CA GLU A 11 -13.54 3.06 7.70
C GLU A 11 -13.56 3.79 6.35
N ILE A 12 -12.80 4.88 6.21
CA ILE A 12 -12.66 5.60 4.94
C ILE A 12 -12.03 4.71 3.87
N LEU A 13 -10.98 3.94 4.23
CA LEU A 13 -10.32 3.03 3.29
C LEU A 13 -11.25 1.88 2.85
N ASP A 14 -12.02 1.31 3.77
CA ASP A 14 -12.95 0.23 3.50
C ASP A 14 -14.07 0.71 2.57
N GLU A 15 -14.69 1.85 2.86
CA GLU A 15 -15.69 2.49 1.99
C GLU A 15 -15.14 2.71 0.58
N PHE A 16 -13.95 3.31 0.46
CA PHE A 16 -13.31 3.54 -0.83
C PHE A 16 -13.01 2.24 -1.58
N SER A 17 -12.66 1.16 -0.87
CA SER A 17 -12.43 -0.16 -1.49
C SER A 17 -13.70 -0.84 -2.01
N GLN A 18 -14.88 -0.47 -1.48
CA GLN A 18 -16.16 -0.95 -2.01
C GLN A 18 -16.54 -0.24 -3.31
N GLU A 19 -16.10 1.00 -3.49
CA GLU A 19 -16.35 1.80 -4.69
C GLU A 19 -15.35 1.47 -5.81
N GLU A 20 -14.08 1.32 -5.46
CA GLU A 20 -12.99 1.14 -6.43
C GLU A 20 -12.43 -0.29 -6.45
N LYS A 21 -12.70 -1.03 -7.55
CA LYS A 21 -12.31 -2.44 -7.69
C LYS A 21 -10.81 -2.72 -7.66
N PHE A 22 -9.98 -1.70 -7.87
CA PHE A 22 -8.52 -1.81 -7.84
C PHE A 22 -7.93 -1.52 -6.44
N VAL A 23 -8.77 -1.14 -5.47
CA VAL A 23 -8.37 -0.87 -4.09
C VAL A 23 -8.76 -2.06 -3.21
N LYS A 24 -7.81 -2.53 -2.39
CA LYS A 24 -8.07 -3.53 -1.35
C LYS A 24 -7.71 -2.90 0.01
N ALA A 25 -8.70 -2.74 0.89
CA ALA A 25 -8.49 -2.27 2.25
C ALA A 25 -8.27 -3.45 3.20
N LEU A 26 -7.26 -3.35 4.06
CA LEU A 26 -6.90 -4.36 5.06
C LEU A 26 -6.37 -3.65 6.29
N SER A 27 -6.79 -4.08 7.47
CA SER A 27 -6.36 -3.54 8.76
C SER A 27 -5.86 -4.64 9.68
N PHE A 28 -4.86 -4.31 10.48
CA PHE A 28 -4.50 -5.11 11.63
C PHE A 28 -5.40 -4.84 12.83
N SER A 29 -5.61 -5.87 13.66
CA SER A 29 -6.43 -5.75 14.87
C SER A 29 -5.90 -4.76 15.92
N LYS A 30 -4.64 -4.33 15.78
CA LYS A 30 -3.93 -3.33 16.60
C LYS A 30 -2.65 -2.92 15.87
N ASN A 31 -1.95 -1.91 16.38
CA ASN A 31 -0.65 -1.52 15.88
C ASN A 31 0.43 -2.59 16.11
N PHE A 32 1.06 -3.05 15.03
CA PHE A 32 2.21 -3.96 15.00
C PHE A 32 3.48 -3.30 14.43
N GLY A 33 3.37 -2.09 13.90
CA GLY A 33 4.46 -1.30 13.35
C GLY A 33 4.56 -1.40 11.83
N HIS A 34 5.12 -0.33 11.24
CA HIS A 34 5.24 -0.16 9.79
C HIS A 34 5.82 -1.38 9.05
N GLN A 35 6.90 -1.98 9.56
CA GLN A 35 7.54 -3.13 8.91
C GLN A 35 6.63 -4.37 8.85
N ALA A 36 5.78 -4.57 9.86
CA ALA A 36 4.81 -5.66 9.86
C ALA A 36 3.72 -5.40 8.80
N ALA A 37 3.22 -4.17 8.72
CA ALA A 37 2.21 -3.77 7.74
C ALA A 37 2.74 -3.88 6.30
N LEU A 38 3.96 -3.40 6.07
CA LEU A 38 4.66 -3.54 4.79
C LEU A 38 4.84 -5.01 4.40
N SER A 39 5.37 -5.84 5.31
CA SER A 39 5.56 -7.27 5.03
C SER A 39 4.25 -8.00 4.72
N ALA A 40 3.18 -7.70 5.46
CA ALA A 40 1.87 -8.26 5.18
C ALA A 40 1.33 -7.82 3.82
N GLY A 41 1.45 -6.53 3.47
CA GLY A 41 1.10 -6.01 2.16
C GLY A 41 1.86 -6.69 1.02
N LEU A 42 3.16 -6.91 1.17
CA LEU A 42 3.98 -7.61 0.17
C LEU A 42 3.55 -9.08 -0.01
N ARG A 43 3.10 -9.77 1.04
CA ARG A 43 2.69 -11.18 0.97
C ARG A 43 1.40 -11.41 0.19
N ILE A 44 0.52 -10.42 0.14
CA ILE A 44 -0.79 -10.51 -0.52
C ILE A 44 -0.80 -9.81 -1.88
N ALA A 45 0.25 -9.05 -2.19
CA ALA A 45 0.36 -8.34 -3.45
C ALA A 45 0.50 -9.36 -4.58
N GLU A 46 -0.31 -9.16 -5.62
CA GLU A 46 -0.37 -10.03 -6.78
C GLU A 46 0.05 -9.19 -7.99
N GLY A 47 1.26 -9.42 -8.51
CA GLY A 47 1.79 -8.69 -9.65
C GLY A 47 3.26 -9.04 -9.93
N ASP A 48 3.72 -8.71 -11.14
CA ASP A 48 5.11 -8.96 -11.55
C ASP A 48 6.12 -8.04 -10.83
N ALA A 49 5.65 -6.86 -10.41
CA ALA A 49 6.38 -5.89 -9.61
C ALA A 49 5.47 -5.34 -8.49
N VAL A 50 6.05 -5.08 -7.32
CA VAL A 50 5.34 -4.51 -6.16
C VAL A 50 6.09 -3.27 -5.70
N ILE A 51 5.36 -2.17 -5.52
CA ILE A 51 5.91 -0.88 -5.08
C ILE A 51 5.18 -0.48 -3.81
N SER A 52 5.95 -0.13 -2.77
CA SER A 52 5.42 0.48 -1.55
C SER A 52 5.60 1.99 -1.61
N LEU A 53 4.59 2.74 -1.20
CA LEU A 53 4.62 4.19 -1.07
C LEU A 53 4.08 4.58 0.31
N ASP A 54 4.75 5.52 0.97
CA ASP A 54 4.29 6.06 2.26
C ASP A 54 3.10 7.00 2.07
N ALA A 55 2.16 6.95 3.01
CA ALA A 55 0.87 7.66 2.92
C ALA A 55 0.99 9.18 3.10
N ASP A 56 2.15 9.69 3.54
CA ASP A 56 2.42 11.11 3.73
C ASP A 56 2.91 11.82 2.46
N LEU A 57 3.11 11.07 1.37
CA LEU A 57 3.54 11.56 0.06
C LEU A 57 4.88 12.32 0.09
N GLN A 58 5.80 11.95 0.98
CA GLN A 58 7.16 12.51 0.95
C GLN A 58 7.89 12.20 -0.37
N ASP A 59 7.61 11.05 -0.99
CA ASP A 59 8.08 10.69 -2.32
C ASP A 59 7.02 10.97 -3.40
N PRO A 60 7.37 11.64 -4.51
CA PRO A 60 6.44 11.92 -5.59
C PRO A 60 6.01 10.63 -6.33
N PRO A 61 4.69 10.36 -6.49
CA PRO A 61 4.19 9.18 -7.19
C PRO A 61 4.69 9.05 -8.64
N GLU A 62 5.07 10.14 -9.29
CA GLU A 62 5.62 10.15 -10.64
C GLU A 62 6.92 9.32 -10.76
N LEU A 63 7.61 9.06 -9.65
CA LEU A 63 8.80 8.19 -9.63
C LEU A 63 8.48 6.72 -9.95
N ILE A 64 7.23 6.29 -9.74
CA ILE A 64 6.79 4.92 -10.01
C ILE A 64 7.05 4.54 -11.48
N GLU A 65 6.82 5.47 -12.41
CA GLU A 65 7.06 5.24 -13.83
C GLU A 65 8.55 4.95 -14.11
N ASN A 66 9.44 5.76 -13.53
CA ASN A 66 10.89 5.57 -13.66
C ASN A 66 11.36 4.25 -13.05
N MET A 67 10.81 3.85 -11.89
CA MET A 67 11.13 2.57 -11.25
C MET A 67 10.75 1.39 -12.14
N LEU A 68 9.57 1.44 -12.79
CA LEU A 68 9.12 0.39 -13.70
C LEU A 68 9.94 0.32 -14.99
N ILE A 69 10.45 1.44 -15.49
CA ILE A 69 11.39 1.47 -16.63
C ILE A 69 12.67 0.73 -16.24
N CYS A 70 13.29 1.10 -15.12
CA CYS A 70 14.51 0.43 -14.63
C CYS A 70 14.30 -1.07 -14.42
N TYR A 71 13.18 -1.47 -13.81
CA TYR A 71 12.82 -2.88 -13.62
C TYR A 71 12.75 -3.64 -14.95
N ARG A 72 12.13 -3.05 -15.98
CA ARG A 72 12.03 -3.65 -17.32
C ARG A 72 13.37 -3.76 -18.04
N ASP A 73 14.28 -2.83 -17.75
CA ASP A 73 15.65 -2.83 -18.28
C ASP A 73 16.59 -3.80 -17.53
N GLY A 74 16.08 -4.48 -16.48
CA GLY A 74 16.79 -5.54 -15.76
C GLY A 74 17.62 -5.07 -14.57
N PHE A 75 17.30 -3.89 -14.01
CA PHE A 75 17.86 -3.40 -12.74
C PHE A 75 17.15 -3.95 -11.51
#